data_AF-A0A850BYA1-F1
#
_entry.id   AF-A0A850BYA1-F1
#
_cell.length_a   1.000
_cell.length_b   1.000
_cell.length_c   1.000
_cell.angle_alpha   90.00
_cell.angle_beta   90.00
_cell.angle_gamma   90.00
#
_symmetry.space_group_name_H-M   'P 1'
#
loop_
_entity.id
_entity.type
_entity.pdbx_description
1 polymer ?
#
loop_
_entity_poly.entity_id
_entity_poly.type
_entity_poly.pdbx_seq_one_letter_code
_entity_poly.pdbx_strand_id
1 'polypeptide(L)' 'TLKADGGELYIVAVEPDHLTLHLAGACSGCPGATLTTRAVIEPAVLAVAPSARVVVTSGVRVPEGASLIS' A
#
# COMPACT_ATOMS: atom_id res chain seq x y z
N THR A 1 4.87 6.69 -10.32
CA THR A 1 4.03 7.69 -9.65
C THR A 1 4.35 7.71 -8.17
N LEU A 2 4.03 6.67 -7.40
CA LEU A 2 4.29 6.68 -5.93
C LEU A 2 5.73 7.06 -5.51
N LYS A 3 6.74 6.37 -6.05
CA LYS A 3 8.16 6.68 -5.75
C LYS A 3 8.64 8.01 -6.32
N ALA A 4 8.06 8.43 -7.45
CA ALA A 4 8.40 9.70 -8.09
C ALA A 4 7.89 10.90 -7.29
N ASP A 5 6.80 10.71 -6.53
CA ASP A 5 6.20 11.72 -5.65
C ASP A 5 6.80 11.69 -4.23
N GLY A 6 7.83 10.86 -3.98
CA GLY A 6 8.42 10.67 -2.65
C GLY A 6 7.56 9.84 -1.69
N GLY A 7 6.57 9.12 -2.22
CA GLY A 7 5.78 8.14 -1.47
C GLY A 7 6.50 6.81 -1.35
N GLU A 8 6.36 6.17 -0.20
CA GLU A 8 6.91 4.85 0.08
C GLU A 8 5.77 3.84 0.25
N LEU A 9 5.94 2.62 -0.27
CA LEU A 9 5.01 1.52 -0.10
C LEU A 9 5.72 0.35 0.57
N TYR A 10 5.12 -0.15 1.64
CA TYR A 10 5.63 -1.28 2.38
C TYR A 10 4.64 -2.44 2.33
N ILE A 11 5.16 -3.66 2.22
CA ILE A 11 4.42 -4.88 2.52
C ILE A 11 4.51 -5.12 4.01
N VAL A 12 3.35 -5.21 4.67
CA VAL A 12 3.26 -5.51 6.10
C VAL A 12 2.99 -7.00 6.31
N ALA A 13 2.08 -7.57 5.53
CA ALA A 13 1.71 -8.97 5.62
C ALA A 13 1.22 -9.50 4.27
N VAL A 14 1.53 -10.77 4.00
CA VAL A 14 1.08 -11.51 2.82
C VAL A 14 0.54 -12.85 3.27
N GLU A 15 -0.74 -13.07 3.04
CA GLU A 15 -1.44 -14.32 3.28
C GLU A 15 -2.16 -14.78 1.98
N PRO A 16 -2.66 -16.03 1.92
CA PRO A 16 -3.22 -16.58 0.67
C PRO A 16 -4.37 -15.78 0.05
N ASP A 17 -5.16 -15.09 0.86
CA ASP A 17 -6.32 -14.29 0.45
C ASP A 17 -6.26 -12.85 0.96
N HIS A 18 -5.15 -12.44 1.57
CA HIS A 18 -5.01 -11.15 2.22
C HIS A 18 -3.66 -10.51 1.94
N LEU A 19 -3.67 -9.21 1.65
CA LEU A 19 -2.47 -8.41 1.48
C LEU A 19 -2.62 -7.14 2.30
N THR A 20 -1.72 -6.94 3.25
CA THR A 20 -1.63 -5.69 4.02
C THR A 20 -0.47 -4.86 3.53
N LEU A 21 -0.77 -3.62 3.14
CA LEU A 21 0.19 -2.62 2.68
C LEU A 21 0.19 -1.40 3.60
N HIS A 22 1.32 -0.69 3.63
CA HIS A 22 1.46 0.57 4.34
C HIS A 22 2.07 1.65 3.45
N LEU A 23 1.40 2.78 3.34
CA LEU A 23 1.87 3.97 2.65
C LEU A 23 2.53 4.94 3.63
N ALA A 24 3.79 5.31 3.37
CA ALA A 24 4.53 6.30 4.14
C ALA A 24 5.17 7.37 3.23
N GLY A 25 6.10 8.16 3.77
CA GLY A 25 6.71 9.28 3.05
C GLY A 25 5.70 10.37 2.72
N ALA A 26 5.72 10.89 1.49
CA ALA A 26 4.76 11.91 1.05
C ALA A 26 3.28 11.45 1.08
N CYS A 27 3.05 10.13 1.19
CA CYS A 27 1.72 9.55 1.32
C CYS A 27 1.27 9.37 2.78
N SER A 28 2.11 9.68 3.77
CA SER A 28 1.77 9.52 5.18
C SER A 28 0.66 10.48 5.60
N GLY A 29 -0.57 9.96 5.76
CA GLY A 29 -1.70 10.75 6.25
C GLY A 29 -2.25 11.79 5.26
N CYS A 30 -1.88 11.73 3.97
CA CYS A 30 -2.45 12.62 2.98
C CYS A 30 -3.83 12.10 2.51
N PRO A 31 -4.83 12.96 2.28
CA PRO A 31 -6.13 12.55 1.74
C PRO A 31 -6.03 11.81 0.40
N GLY A 32 -4.96 12.10 -0.37
CA GLY A 32 -4.67 11.45 -1.65
C GLY A 32 -4.23 9.98 -1.54
N ALA A 33 -3.87 9.49 -0.35
CA ALA A 33 -3.50 8.10 -0.14
C ALA A 33 -4.69 7.17 -0.44
N THR A 34 -5.89 7.52 0.02
CA THR A 34 -7.11 6.75 -0.25
C THR A 34 -7.45 6.68 -1.74
N LEU A 35 -7.26 7.79 -2.47
CA LEU A 35 -7.48 7.82 -3.92
C LEU A 35 -6.45 6.93 -4.64
N THR A 36 -5.18 7.02 -4.24
CA THR A 36 -4.11 6.18 -4.77
C THR A 36 -4.38 4.70 -4.53
N THR A 37 -4.84 4.35 -3.33
CA THR A 37 -5.24 2.97 -3.00
C THR A 37 -6.30 2.45 -3.96
N ARG A 38 -7.40 3.18 -4.12
CA ARG A 38 -8.54 2.73 -4.94
C ARG A 38 -8.27 2.77 -6.45
N ALA A 39 -7.53 3.76 -6.92
CA ALA A 39 -7.32 3.97 -8.36
C ALA A 39 -6.12 3.20 -8.92
N VAL A 40 -5.15 2.84 -8.08
CA VAL A 40 -3.87 2.26 -8.52
C VAL A 40 -3.59 0.93 -7.85
N ILE A 41 -3.61 0.89 -6.51
CA ILE A 41 -3.15 -0.29 -5.75
C ILE A 41 -4.16 -1.43 -5.85
N GLU A 42 -5.43 -1.19 -5.51
CA GLU A 42 -6.48 -2.21 -5.53
C GLU A 42 -6.63 -2.86 -6.92
N PRO A 43 -6.73 -2.11 -8.05
CA PRO A 43 -6.81 -2.72 -9.38
C PRO A 43 -5.58 -3.55 -9.74
N ALA A 44 -4.37 -3.11 -9.37
CA ALA A 44 -3.14 -3.82 -9.67
C ALA A 44 -3.06 -5.16 -8.92
N VAL A 45 -3.50 -5.20 -7.65
CA VAL A 45 -3.54 -6.44 -6.87
C VAL A 45 -4.62 -7.37 -7.41
N LEU A 46 -5.82 -6.87 -7.68
CA LEU A 46 -6.93 -7.70 -8.17
C LEU A 46 -6.68 -8.26 -9.57
N ALA A 47 -5.83 -7.61 -10.38
CA ALA A 47 -5.42 -8.14 -11.68
C ALA A 47 -4.61 -9.45 -11.57
N VAL A 48 -3.88 -9.65 -10.47
CA VAL A 48 -3.06 -10.87 -10.23
C VAL A 48 -3.70 -11.82 -9.21
N ALA A 49 -4.49 -11.29 -8.28
CA ALA A 49 -5.17 -12.05 -7.24
C ALA A 49 -6.62 -11.53 -7.07
N PRO A 50 -7.56 -11.96 -7.94
CA PRO A 50 -8.92 -11.41 -8.00
C PRO A 50 -9.75 -11.58 -6.73
N SER A 51 -9.42 -12.57 -5.90
CA SER A 51 -10.10 -12.85 -4.63
C SER A 51 -9.39 -12.25 -3.41
N ALA A 52 -8.26 -11.57 -3.59
CA ALA A 52 -7.49 -11.05 -2.47
C ALA A 52 -8.17 -9.84 -1.83
N ARG A 53 -8.23 -9.85 -0.50
CA ARG A 53 -8.60 -8.69 0.31
C ARG A 53 -7.38 -7.82 0.54
N VAL A 54 -7.40 -6.61 -0.01
CA VAL A 54 -6.34 -5.61 0.19
C VAL A 54 -6.71 -4.69 1.33
N VAL A 55 -5.81 -4.53 2.30
CA VAL A 55 -5.90 -3.50 3.34
C VAL A 55 -4.70 -2.58 3.20
N VAL A 56 -4.97 -1.28 3.03
CA VAL A 56 -3.93 -0.26 2.95
C VAL A 56 -4.06 0.67 4.14
N THR A 57 -2.99 0.76 4.91
CA THR A 57 -2.84 1.74 5.99
C THR A 57 -1.92 2.86 5.51
N SER A 58 -1.97 4.04 6.15
CA SER A 58 -1.02 5.12 5.90
C SER A 58 -0.63 5.82 7.18
N GLY A 59 0.61 6.31 7.25
CA GLY A 59 1.08 7.00 8.44
C GLY A 59 2.57 7.29 8.40
N VAL A 60 3.03 8.08 9.38
CA VAL A 60 4.45 8.42 9.54
C VAL A 60 5.22 7.23 10.11
N ARG A 61 4.56 6.40 10.94
CA ARG A 61 5.16 5.24 11.57
C ARG A 61 4.90 3.99 10.73
N VAL A 62 5.96 3.47 10.14
CA VAL A 62 5.95 2.18 9.43
C VAL A 62 5.81 1.04 10.45
N PRO A 63 4.92 0.05 10.22
CA PRO A 63 4.80 -1.14 11.06
C PRO A 63 6.11 -1.93 11.17
N GLU A 64 6.38 -2.52 12.34
CA GLU A 64 7.54 -3.39 12.53
C GLU A 64 7.48 -4.62 11.61
N GLY A 65 8.63 -5.03 11.08
CA GLY A 65 8.73 -6.17 10.16
C GLY A 65 8.27 -5.88 8.71
N ALA A 66 7.81 -4.66 8.42
CA ALA A 66 7.39 -4.30 7.08
C ALA A 66 8.59 -4.21 6.11
N SER A 67 8.38 -4.67 4.87
CA SER A 67 9.39 -4.68 3.81
C SER A 67 9.10 -3.61 2.77
N LEU A 68 10.07 -2.73 2.51
CA LEU A 68 9.94 -1.66 1.51
C LEU A 68 9.90 -2.24 0.09
N ILE A 69 8.91 -1.82 -0.70
CA ILE A 69 8.85 -2.10 -2.13
C ILE A 69 9.55 -0.96 -2.87
N SER A 70 10.69 -1.25 -3.50
CA SER A 70 11.50 -0.29 -4.26
C SER A 70 11.09 -0.21 -5.72
#